data_AF-X0Y367-F1
#
_entry.id   AF-X0Y367-F1
#
_cell.length_a   1.000
_cell.length_b   1.000
_cell.length_c   1.000
_cell.angle_alpha   90.00
_cell.angle_beta   90.00
_cell.angle_gamma   90.00
#
_symmetry.space_group_name_H-M   'P 1'
#
loop_
_entity.id
_entity.type
_entity.pdbx_description
1 polymer ?
#
loop_
_entity_poly.entity_id
_entity_poly.type
_entity_poly.pdbx_seq_one_letter_code
_entity_poly.pdbx_strand_id
1 'polypeptide(L)'
;RPEFALIRNRLDRIGPKVADQVEKLKLAIKAEQDDLGPRAEAETSRAVVFTLAFAVASIVFGALAAWGIGFGISRPIRSMARGMRELADGNLDTEISVADRDDEVREMAEAVQVFRSSMVKVRELAEQQRRAVVEVREAKDAAEAANHAKSAFLANMSHELRTPMNAILGYSEMLMEEAEDAGQEEFVSDLKKIHQSGAHLLALINDVLDLAKIESGKMEALAEDFEVETLIDEVSATAQPLMGKNENQLR
;
A
#
# COMPACT_ATOMS: atom_id res chain seq x y z
N ARG A 1 116.92 64.75 -8.59
CA ARG A 1 115.54 65.08 -9.03
C ARG A 1 114.62 64.89 -7.83
N PRO A 2 113.94 65.93 -7.31
CA PRO A 2 113.31 65.92 -5.97
C PRO A 2 111.92 65.27 -5.90
N GLU A 3 111.37 64.81 -7.02
CA GLU A 3 109.96 64.41 -7.12
C GLU A 3 109.66 63.03 -6.48
N PHE A 4 110.62 62.10 -6.45
CA PHE A 4 110.41 60.77 -5.82
C PHE A 4 110.44 60.78 -4.28
N ALA A 5 111.06 61.79 -3.65
CA ALA A 5 111.11 61.93 -2.20
C ALA A 5 109.78 62.46 -1.62
N LEU A 6 109.07 63.31 -2.38
CA LEU A 6 107.73 63.80 -2.03
C LEU A 6 106.67 62.70 -2.07
N ILE A 7 106.79 61.76 -3.02
CA ILE A 7 105.85 60.63 -3.15
C ILE A 7 106.06 59.62 -2.01
N ARG A 8 107.32 59.28 -1.67
CA ARG A 8 107.63 58.37 -0.55
C ARG A 8 107.14 58.92 0.80
N ASN A 9 107.44 60.18 1.11
CA ASN A 9 107.02 60.80 2.38
C ASN A 9 105.48 60.93 2.50
N ARG A 10 104.76 61.10 1.38
CA ARG A 10 103.28 61.06 1.36
C ARG A 10 102.74 59.64 1.51
N LEU A 11 103.30 58.64 0.83
CA LEU A 11 102.84 57.25 0.89
C LEU A 11 103.11 56.61 2.26
N ASP A 12 104.27 56.89 2.84
CA ASP A 12 104.67 56.44 4.20
C ASP A 12 103.76 57.02 5.30
N ARG A 13 103.05 58.12 5.02
CA ARG A 13 102.07 58.75 5.92
C ARG A 13 100.62 58.40 5.61
N ILE A 14 100.29 58.12 4.36
CA ILE A 14 98.91 57.81 3.92
C ILE A 14 98.61 56.32 4.04
N GLY A 15 99.56 55.44 3.67
CA GLY A 15 99.41 53.99 3.73
C GLY A 15 98.99 53.48 5.13
N PRO A 16 99.68 53.87 6.22
CA PRO A 16 99.29 53.46 7.57
C PRO A 16 97.92 54.01 7.99
N LYS A 17 97.55 55.22 7.56
CA LYS A 17 96.24 55.80 7.86
C LYS A 17 95.10 55.08 7.14
N VAL A 18 95.32 54.71 5.87
CA VAL A 18 94.34 53.93 5.11
C VAL A 18 94.24 52.52 5.68
N ALA A 19 95.35 51.88 6.04
CA ALA A 19 95.36 50.57 6.69
C ALA A 19 94.61 50.60 8.04
N ASP A 20 94.86 51.61 8.89
CA ASP A 20 94.15 51.81 10.16
C ASP A 20 92.65 52.07 9.94
N GLN A 21 92.27 52.86 8.92
CA GLN A 21 90.86 53.07 8.57
C GLN A 21 90.18 51.78 8.08
N VAL A 22 90.87 50.98 7.26
CA VAL A 22 90.36 49.69 6.78
C VAL A 22 90.24 48.69 7.93
N GLU A 23 91.20 48.66 8.85
CA GLU A 23 91.16 47.80 10.03
C GLU A 23 90.04 48.22 11.00
N LYS A 24 89.86 49.53 11.25
CA LYS A 24 88.73 50.07 12.01
C LYS A 24 87.39 49.75 11.36
N LEU A 25 87.28 49.87 10.04
CA LEU A 25 86.07 49.52 9.30
C LEU A 25 85.78 48.02 9.38
N LYS A 26 86.81 47.17 9.25
CA LYS A 26 86.69 45.71 9.39
C LYS A 26 86.26 45.32 10.79
N LEU A 27 86.81 45.96 11.83
CA LEU A 27 86.42 45.74 13.22
C LEU A 27 84.99 46.21 13.49
N ALA A 28 84.57 47.34 12.91
CA ALA A 28 83.21 47.84 13.02
C ALA A 28 82.19 46.89 12.35
N ILE A 29 82.46 46.44 11.12
CA ILE A 29 81.61 45.47 10.41
C ILE A 29 81.56 44.14 11.17
N LYS A 30 82.69 43.67 11.71
CA LYS A 30 82.73 42.44 12.48
C LYS A 30 81.95 42.56 13.79
N ALA A 31 82.05 43.69 14.49
CA ALA A 31 81.27 43.94 15.70
C ALA A 31 79.76 44.02 15.40
N GLU A 32 79.37 44.62 14.27
CA GLU A 32 77.98 44.65 13.82
C GLU A 32 77.48 43.26 13.41
N GLN A 33 78.32 42.46 12.74
CA GLN A 33 78.01 41.07 12.38
C GLN A 33 77.93 40.14 13.61
N ASP A 34 78.82 40.32 14.59
CA ASP A 34 78.84 39.56 15.84
C ASP A 34 77.59 39.87 16.72
N ASP A 35 76.99 41.07 16.58
CA ASP A 35 75.71 41.43 17.23
C ASP A 35 74.48 40.99 16.42
N LEU A 36 74.46 41.23 15.10
CA LEU A 36 73.30 40.97 14.24
C LEU A 36 73.15 39.49 13.84
N GLY A 37 74.25 38.78 13.61
CA GLY A 37 74.25 37.38 13.15
C GLY A 37 73.49 36.45 14.10
N PRO A 38 73.88 36.36 15.39
CA PRO A 38 73.19 35.51 16.36
C PRO A 38 71.71 35.90 16.57
N ARG A 39 71.38 37.19 16.49
CA ARG A 39 69.99 37.67 16.60
C ARG A 39 69.15 37.23 15.40
N ALA A 40 69.69 37.35 14.19
CA ALA A 40 69.03 36.88 12.97
C ALA A 40 68.84 35.36 12.96
N GLU A 41 69.84 34.58 13.41
CA GLU A 41 69.72 33.13 13.56
C GLU A 41 68.68 32.73 14.62
N ALA A 42 68.60 33.45 15.73
CA ALA A 42 67.61 33.19 16.78
C ALA A 42 66.17 33.53 16.32
N GLU A 43 65.97 34.67 15.64
CA GLU A 43 64.68 35.06 15.07
C GLU A 43 64.19 34.08 14.00
N THR A 44 65.09 33.68 13.08
CA THR A 44 64.76 32.68 12.05
C THR A 44 64.44 31.31 12.64
N SER A 45 65.20 30.85 13.64
CA SER A 45 64.93 29.59 14.35
C SER A 45 63.58 29.59 15.05
N ARG A 46 63.23 30.69 15.73
CA ARG A 46 61.89 30.86 16.33
C ARG A 46 60.79 30.78 15.28
N ALA A 47 60.93 31.52 14.17
CA ALA A 47 59.95 31.50 13.09
C ALA A 47 59.73 30.09 12.52
N VAL A 48 60.82 29.34 12.27
CA VAL A 48 60.75 27.95 11.78
C VAL A 48 60.00 27.04 12.76
N VAL A 49 60.31 27.14 14.06
CA VAL A 49 59.63 26.34 15.09
C VAL A 49 58.14 26.69 15.18
N PHE A 50 57.78 27.97 15.12
CA PHE A 50 56.37 28.40 15.09
C PHE A 50 55.63 27.87 13.86
N THR A 51 56.22 27.97 12.67
CA THR A 51 55.60 27.46 11.44
C THR A 51 55.43 25.95 11.49
N LEU A 52 56.42 25.21 11.99
CA LEU A 52 56.33 23.76 12.14
C LEU A 52 55.25 23.36 13.15
N ALA A 53 55.20 24.02 14.31
CA ALA A 53 54.17 23.79 15.31
C ALA A 53 52.76 24.07 14.75
N PHE A 54 52.60 25.14 13.99
CA PHE A 54 51.34 25.48 13.34
C PHE A 54 50.91 24.44 12.28
N ALA A 55 51.86 23.96 11.47
CA ALA A 55 51.61 22.93 10.47
C ALA A 55 51.16 21.61 11.12
N VAL A 56 51.85 21.19 12.20
CA VAL A 56 51.47 20.01 12.97
C VAL A 56 50.09 20.17 13.60
N ALA A 57 49.81 21.31 14.22
CA ALA A 57 48.50 21.60 14.81
C ALA A 57 47.38 21.54 13.76
N SER A 58 47.63 22.07 12.55
CA SER A 58 46.67 22.04 11.45
C SER A 58 46.36 20.62 10.95
N ILE A 59 47.38 19.76 10.86
CA ILE A 59 47.21 18.34 10.49
C ILE A 59 46.39 17.60 11.55
N VAL A 60 46.72 17.80 12.84
CA VAL A 60 45.98 17.19 13.96
C VAL A 60 44.53 17.66 13.97
N PHE A 61 44.29 18.96 13.80
CA PHE A 61 42.95 19.51 13.72
C PHE A 61 42.15 18.91 12.55
N GLY A 62 42.77 18.80 11.37
CA GLY A 62 42.16 18.14 10.21
C GLY A 62 41.80 16.68 10.46
N ALA A 63 42.69 15.92 11.11
CA ALA A 63 42.44 14.52 11.48
C ALA A 63 41.30 14.38 12.50
N LEU A 64 41.26 15.24 13.50
CA LEU A 64 40.17 15.27 14.51
C LEU A 64 38.83 15.65 13.88
N ALA A 65 38.81 16.64 12.99
CA ALA A 65 37.61 17.04 12.25
C ALA A 65 37.12 15.90 11.35
N ALA A 66 38.02 15.24 10.61
CA ALA A 66 37.69 14.09 9.77
C ALA A 66 37.15 12.91 10.58
N TRP A 67 37.74 12.63 11.74
CA TRP A 67 37.26 11.59 12.65
C TRP A 67 35.86 11.92 13.20
N GLY A 68 35.65 13.17 13.64
CA GLY A 68 34.37 13.66 14.14
C GLY A 68 33.26 13.61 13.11
N ILE A 69 33.49 14.07 11.88
CA ILE A 69 32.50 14.00 10.78
C ILE A 69 32.25 12.55 10.36
N GLY A 70 33.29 11.73 10.32
CA GLY A 70 33.21 10.32 9.94
C GLY A 70 32.32 9.53 10.89
N PHE A 71 32.55 9.67 12.19
CA PHE A 71 31.81 8.97 13.23
C PHE A 71 30.44 9.61 13.53
N GLY A 72 30.41 10.95 13.58
CA GLY A 72 29.21 11.72 13.91
C GLY A 72 28.15 11.70 12.82
N ILE A 73 28.52 11.91 11.55
CA ILE A 73 27.52 12.16 10.49
C ILE A 73 27.56 11.08 9.40
N SER A 74 28.76 10.79 8.89
CA SER A 74 28.90 9.97 7.67
C SER A 74 28.45 8.52 7.88
N ARG A 75 28.83 7.90 9.00
CA ARG A 75 28.48 6.50 9.30
C ARG A 75 26.97 6.27 9.45
N PRO A 76 26.24 7.04 10.28
CA PRO A 76 24.79 6.91 10.41
C PRO A 76 24.03 7.10 9.10
N ILE A 77 24.37 8.14 8.32
CA ILE A 77 23.71 8.42 7.04
C ILE A 77 23.88 7.24 6.08
N ARG A 78 25.08 6.65 5.98
CA ARG A 78 25.29 5.46 5.16
C ARG A 78 24.53 4.24 5.68
N SER A 79 24.34 4.12 7.00
CA SER A 79 23.53 3.06 7.58
C SER A 79 22.07 3.19 7.19
N MET A 80 21.49 4.38 7.35
CA MET A 80 20.11 4.67 6.95
C MET A 80 19.91 4.50 5.44
N ALA A 81 20.86 4.96 4.62
CA ALA A 81 20.81 4.79 3.17
C ALA A 81 20.84 3.31 2.76
N ARG A 82 21.58 2.46 3.48
CA ARG A 82 21.52 1.00 3.26
C ARG A 82 20.18 0.44 3.70
N GLY A 83 19.68 0.82 4.88
CA GLY A 83 18.40 0.34 5.35
C GLY A 83 17.23 0.71 4.42
N MET A 84 17.24 1.93 3.87
CA MET A 84 16.24 2.33 2.87
C MET A 84 16.31 1.52 1.58
N ARG A 85 17.51 1.14 1.12
CA ARG A 85 17.64 0.24 -0.05
C ARG A 85 17.10 -1.15 0.25
N GLU A 86 17.42 -1.70 1.41
CA GLU A 86 16.91 -3.02 1.82
C GLU A 86 15.38 -3.02 1.94
N LEU A 87 14.79 -1.97 2.52
CA LEU A 87 13.34 -1.80 2.59
C LEU A 87 12.70 -1.68 1.19
N ALA A 88 13.36 -0.97 0.26
CA ALA A 88 12.89 -0.83 -1.12
C ALA A 88 12.94 -2.18 -1.88
N ASP A 89 13.94 -3.02 -1.58
CA ASP A 89 14.06 -4.38 -2.11
C ASP A 89 13.10 -5.38 -1.41
N GLY A 90 12.30 -4.91 -0.45
CA GLY A 90 11.28 -5.71 0.23
C GLY A 90 11.78 -6.48 1.46
N ASN A 91 13.04 -6.27 1.87
CA ASN A 91 13.56 -6.82 3.12
C ASN A 91 13.11 -5.96 4.30
N LEU A 92 12.12 -6.45 5.05
CA LEU A 92 11.53 -5.73 6.19
C LEU A 92 12.19 -6.09 7.54
N ASP A 93 13.16 -6.99 7.57
CA ASP A 93 13.82 -7.45 8.80
C ASP A 93 14.98 -6.55 9.22
N THR A 94 15.36 -5.59 8.39
CA THR A 94 16.44 -4.64 8.64
C THR A 94 16.25 -3.82 9.91
N GLU A 95 17.21 -3.93 10.83
CA GLU A 95 17.28 -3.06 12.01
C GLU A 95 17.93 -1.72 11.68
N ILE A 96 17.21 -0.64 11.96
CA ILE A 96 17.73 0.73 11.91
C ILE A 96 18.06 1.10 13.36
N SER A 97 19.35 1.16 13.69
CA SER A 97 19.78 1.54 15.03
C SER A 97 19.53 3.03 15.26
N VAL A 98 18.72 3.34 16.28
CA VAL A 98 18.34 4.70 16.70
C VAL A 98 19.01 5.06 18.05
N ALA A 99 19.80 4.16 18.63
CA ALA A 99 20.20 4.29 20.02
C ALA A 99 21.29 5.36 20.23
N ASP A 100 21.01 6.22 21.24
CA ASP A 100 21.94 7.11 21.93
C ASP A 100 22.42 8.35 21.17
N ARG A 101 21.47 9.09 20.57
CA ARG A 101 21.77 10.37 19.91
C ARG A 101 20.73 11.44 20.23
N ASP A 102 21.18 12.65 20.54
CA ASP A 102 20.30 13.83 20.76
C ASP A 102 20.46 14.88 19.65
N ASP A 103 20.82 14.46 18.44
CA ASP A 103 21.02 15.31 17.27
C ASP A 103 19.99 15.05 16.16
N GLU A 104 20.05 15.82 15.08
CA GLU A 104 19.13 15.72 13.93
C GLU A 104 19.23 14.37 13.22
N VAL A 105 20.34 13.65 13.39
CA VAL A 105 20.51 12.29 12.87
C VAL A 105 19.56 11.31 13.56
N ARG A 106 19.19 11.53 14.82
CA ARG A 106 18.14 10.75 15.49
C ARG A 106 16.80 10.91 14.79
N GLU A 107 16.39 12.14 14.51
CA GLU A 107 15.11 12.42 13.84
C GLU A 107 15.03 11.75 12.46
N MET A 108 16.14 11.78 11.71
CA MET A 108 16.24 11.03 10.45
C MET A 108 16.08 9.52 10.64
N ALA A 109 16.72 8.94 11.66
CA ALA A 109 16.64 7.50 11.93
C ALA A 109 15.22 7.08 12.37
N GLU A 110 14.56 7.89 13.20
CA GLU A 110 13.17 7.71 13.59
C GLU A 110 12.22 7.74 12.37
N ALA A 111 12.42 8.68 11.43
CA ALA A 111 11.62 8.74 10.21
C ALA A 111 11.75 7.47 9.35
N VAL A 112 12.96 6.93 9.21
CA VAL A 112 13.20 5.66 8.49
C VAL A 112 12.55 4.49 9.25
N GLN A 113 12.59 4.48 10.58
CA GLN A 113 11.94 3.45 11.39
C GLN A 113 10.40 3.49 11.24
N VAL A 114 9.79 4.69 11.25
CA VAL A 114 8.37 4.86 10.97
C VAL A 114 8.04 4.32 9.57
N PHE A 115 8.83 4.68 8.56
CA PHE A 115 8.63 4.18 7.20
C PHE A 115 8.67 2.64 7.12
N ARG A 116 9.65 1.99 7.77
CA ARG A 116 9.71 0.53 7.90
C ARG A 116 8.42 -0.04 8.52
N SER A 117 7.97 0.54 9.64
CA SER A 117 6.78 0.07 10.34
C SER A 117 5.52 0.18 9.47
N SER A 118 5.41 1.25 8.67
CA SER A 118 4.31 1.44 7.72
C SER A 118 4.36 0.39 6.61
N MET A 119 5.55 0.07 6.06
CA MET A 119 5.71 -0.96 5.04
C MET A 119 5.30 -2.36 5.55
N VAL A 120 5.70 -2.72 6.78
CA VAL A 120 5.24 -3.96 7.43
C VAL A 120 3.73 -3.99 7.54
N LYS A 121 3.12 -2.89 7.99
CA LYS A 121 1.67 -2.82 8.16
C LYS A 121 0.92 -2.92 6.83
N VAL A 122 1.42 -2.26 5.78
CA VAL A 122 0.84 -2.34 4.43
C VAL A 122 0.88 -3.77 3.91
N ARG A 123 1.99 -4.50 4.11
CA ARG A 123 2.09 -5.90 3.69
C ARG A 123 1.11 -6.80 4.45
N GLU A 124 1.00 -6.63 5.77
CA GLU A 124 0.05 -7.38 6.60
C GLU A 124 -1.40 -7.15 6.12
N LEU A 125 -1.77 -5.88 5.87
CA LEU A 125 -3.09 -5.53 5.35
C LEU A 125 -3.34 -6.13 3.95
N ALA A 126 -2.34 -6.12 3.07
CA ALA A 126 -2.46 -6.73 1.75
C ALA A 126 -2.66 -8.25 1.82
N GLU A 127 -1.98 -8.94 2.74
CA GLU A 127 -2.17 -10.36 2.98
C GLU A 127 -3.56 -10.67 3.57
N GLN A 128 -4.03 -9.85 4.51
CA GLN A 128 -5.39 -9.96 5.05
C GLN A 128 -6.45 -9.74 3.96
N GLN A 129 -6.30 -8.71 3.14
CA GLN A 129 -7.21 -8.45 2.01
C GLN A 129 -7.25 -9.61 1.03
N ARG A 130 -6.09 -10.20 0.68
CA ARG A 130 -6.03 -11.37 -0.20
C ARG A 130 -6.81 -12.56 0.38
N ARG A 131 -6.66 -12.83 1.67
CA ARG A 131 -7.41 -13.91 2.34
C ARG A 131 -8.91 -13.64 2.34
N ALA A 132 -9.32 -12.42 2.67
CA ALA A 132 -10.73 -12.03 2.67
C ALA A 132 -11.36 -12.15 1.28
N VAL A 133 -10.63 -11.79 0.21
CA VAL A 133 -11.12 -11.94 -1.17
C VAL A 133 -11.34 -13.41 -1.54
N VAL A 134 -10.43 -14.31 -1.11
CA VAL A 134 -10.58 -15.76 -1.34
C VAL A 134 -11.80 -16.29 -0.59
N GLU A 135 -11.94 -15.95 0.69
CA GLU A 135 -13.06 -16.40 1.53
C GLU A 135 -14.42 -15.92 0.99
N VAL A 136 -14.51 -14.65 0.59
CA VAL A 136 -15.72 -14.09 -0.03
C VAL A 136 -16.05 -14.82 -1.33
N ARG A 137 -15.05 -15.15 -2.14
CA ARG A 137 -15.25 -15.89 -3.39
C ARG A 137 -15.76 -17.31 -3.12
N GLU A 138 -15.14 -18.03 -2.20
CA GLU A 138 -15.57 -19.38 -1.83
C GLU A 138 -16.99 -19.39 -1.26
N ALA A 139 -17.33 -18.44 -0.38
CA ALA A 139 -18.67 -18.30 0.16
C ALA A 139 -19.70 -17.97 -0.93
N LYS A 140 -19.34 -17.10 -1.89
CA LYS A 140 -20.18 -16.78 -3.04
C LYS A 140 -20.41 -18.02 -3.91
N ASP A 141 -19.35 -18.73 -4.29
CA ASP A 141 -19.45 -19.91 -5.15
C ASP A 141 -20.30 -21.02 -4.48
N ALA A 142 -20.16 -21.20 -3.16
CA ALA A 142 -20.99 -22.12 -2.38
C ALA A 142 -22.47 -21.70 -2.35
N ALA A 143 -22.75 -20.41 -2.17
CA ALA A 143 -24.11 -19.88 -2.19
C ALA A 143 -24.78 -20.04 -3.57
N GLU A 144 -24.04 -19.77 -4.65
CA GLU A 144 -24.51 -19.95 -6.02
C GLU A 144 -24.80 -21.43 -6.33
N ALA A 145 -23.90 -22.34 -5.92
CA ALA A 145 -24.12 -23.78 -6.07
C ALA A 145 -25.35 -24.27 -5.31
N ALA A 146 -25.56 -23.79 -4.07
CA ALA A 146 -26.73 -24.11 -3.28
C ALA A 146 -28.03 -23.59 -3.94
N ASN A 147 -28.01 -22.37 -4.50
CA ASN A 147 -29.17 -21.81 -5.19
C ASN A 147 -29.50 -22.61 -6.46
N HIS A 148 -28.48 -22.97 -7.25
CA HIS A 148 -28.66 -23.83 -8.42
C HIS A 148 -29.25 -25.19 -8.06
N ALA A 149 -28.75 -25.82 -6.98
CA ALA A 149 -29.28 -27.09 -6.50
C ALA A 149 -30.74 -26.97 -6.03
N LYS A 150 -31.09 -25.89 -5.29
CA LYS A 150 -32.47 -25.59 -4.88
C LYS A 150 -33.39 -25.48 -6.09
N SER A 151 -33.02 -24.69 -7.09
CA SER A 151 -33.85 -24.50 -8.29
C SER A 151 -34.01 -25.80 -9.09
N ALA A 152 -32.93 -26.58 -9.26
CA ALA A 152 -32.99 -27.86 -9.96
C ALA A 152 -33.87 -28.88 -9.23
N PHE A 153 -33.76 -28.96 -7.90
CA PHE A 153 -34.59 -29.81 -7.06
C PHE A 153 -36.09 -29.45 -7.21
N LEU A 154 -36.43 -28.16 -7.07
CA LEU A 154 -37.82 -27.72 -7.19
C LEU A 154 -38.38 -27.99 -8.59
N ALA A 155 -37.63 -27.67 -9.65
CA ALA A 155 -38.05 -27.93 -11.02
C ALA A 155 -38.32 -29.41 -11.28
N ASN A 156 -37.44 -30.31 -10.82
CA ASN A 156 -37.64 -31.75 -10.97
C ASN A 156 -38.86 -32.23 -10.16
N MET A 157 -38.99 -31.77 -8.92
CA MET A 157 -40.10 -32.19 -8.06
C MET A 157 -41.46 -31.70 -8.56
N SER A 158 -41.52 -30.54 -9.20
CA SER A 158 -42.73 -30.09 -9.90
C SER A 158 -43.27 -31.14 -10.87
N HIS A 159 -42.39 -31.61 -11.75
CA HIS A 159 -42.77 -32.53 -12.81
C HIS A 159 -43.22 -33.87 -12.22
N GLU A 160 -42.49 -34.37 -11.22
CA GLU A 160 -42.84 -35.62 -10.55
C GLU A 160 -44.12 -35.54 -9.71
N LEU A 161 -44.49 -34.36 -9.20
CA LEU A 161 -45.74 -34.16 -8.46
C LEU A 161 -46.94 -33.87 -9.37
N ARG A 162 -46.74 -33.19 -10.50
CA ARG A 162 -47.82 -32.85 -11.44
C ARG A 162 -48.46 -34.09 -12.05
N THR A 163 -47.67 -35.09 -12.43
CA THR A 163 -48.18 -36.33 -13.04
C THR A 163 -49.15 -37.12 -12.12
N PRO A 164 -48.79 -37.49 -10.89
CA PRO A 164 -49.71 -38.18 -9.99
C PRO A 164 -50.88 -37.29 -9.57
N MET A 165 -50.68 -35.98 -9.42
CA MET A 165 -51.79 -35.08 -9.10
C MET A 165 -52.81 -34.97 -10.23
N ASN A 166 -52.37 -34.84 -11.48
CA ASN A 166 -53.26 -34.83 -12.63
C ASN A 166 -54.03 -36.15 -12.76
N ALA A 167 -53.40 -37.28 -12.41
CA ALA A 167 -54.10 -38.56 -12.36
C ALA A 167 -55.18 -38.59 -11.27
N ILE A 168 -54.88 -38.12 -10.05
CA ILE A 168 -55.87 -38.04 -8.96
C ILE A 168 -57.04 -37.14 -9.34
N LEU A 169 -56.76 -35.97 -9.94
CA LEU A 169 -57.78 -35.05 -10.42
C LEU A 169 -58.66 -35.71 -11.49
N GLY A 170 -58.05 -36.29 -12.53
CA GLY A 170 -58.79 -36.97 -13.60
C GLY A 170 -59.63 -38.15 -13.11
N TYR A 171 -59.12 -38.96 -12.18
CA TYR A 171 -59.92 -40.04 -11.58
C TYR A 171 -61.04 -39.50 -10.70
N SER A 172 -60.80 -38.44 -9.92
CA SER A 172 -61.84 -37.84 -9.10
C SER A 172 -62.95 -37.20 -9.94
N GLU A 173 -62.62 -36.64 -11.10
CA GLU A 173 -63.56 -36.05 -12.05
C GLU A 173 -64.39 -37.15 -12.74
N MET A 174 -63.75 -38.19 -13.25
CA MET A 174 -64.43 -39.34 -13.87
C MET A 174 -65.38 -40.06 -12.90
N LEU A 175 -64.93 -40.32 -11.65
CA LEU A 175 -65.78 -40.94 -10.64
C LEU A 175 -66.94 -40.03 -10.20
N MET A 176 -66.76 -38.71 -10.30
CA MET A 176 -67.81 -37.75 -9.95
C MET A 176 -68.92 -37.77 -11.00
N GLU A 177 -68.56 -37.81 -12.29
CA GLU A 177 -69.51 -38.00 -13.39
C GLU A 177 -70.28 -39.34 -13.22
N GLU A 178 -69.59 -40.45 -12.94
CA GLU A 178 -70.24 -41.75 -12.72
C GLU A 178 -71.19 -41.73 -11.50
N ALA A 179 -70.81 -41.04 -10.42
CA ALA A 179 -71.64 -40.93 -9.23
C ALA A 179 -72.86 -40.01 -9.44
N GLU A 180 -72.71 -38.94 -10.24
CA GLU A 180 -73.81 -38.07 -10.66
C GLU A 180 -74.84 -38.86 -11.50
N ASP A 181 -74.37 -39.62 -12.49
CA ASP A 181 -75.22 -40.47 -13.35
C ASP A 181 -75.94 -41.56 -12.55
N ALA A 182 -75.29 -42.10 -11.50
CA ALA A 182 -75.86 -43.10 -10.61
C ALA A 182 -76.75 -42.53 -9.49
N GLY A 183 -76.92 -41.21 -9.40
CA GLY A 183 -77.72 -40.54 -8.36
C GLY A 183 -77.13 -40.66 -6.95
N GLN A 184 -75.81 -40.84 -6.83
CA GLN A 184 -75.11 -41.06 -5.57
C GLN A 184 -74.58 -39.75 -4.97
N GLU A 185 -75.48 -38.86 -4.57
CA GLU A 185 -75.15 -37.48 -4.14
C GLU A 185 -74.10 -37.38 -3.02
N GLU A 186 -74.03 -38.36 -2.11
CA GLU A 186 -73.02 -38.40 -1.04
C GLU A 186 -71.60 -38.57 -1.60
N PHE A 187 -71.40 -39.49 -2.55
CA PHE A 187 -70.11 -39.70 -3.19
C PHE A 187 -69.70 -38.51 -4.06
N VAL A 188 -70.65 -37.86 -4.75
CA VAL A 188 -70.40 -36.63 -5.51
C VAL A 188 -69.85 -35.53 -4.60
N SER A 189 -70.44 -35.33 -3.42
CA SER A 189 -69.98 -34.34 -2.44
C SER A 189 -68.54 -34.58 -1.98
N ASP A 190 -68.17 -35.84 -1.72
CA ASP A 190 -66.83 -36.19 -1.25
C ASP A 190 -65.78 -36.16 -2.37
N LEU A 191 -66.12 -36.62 -3.58
CA LEU A 191 -65.25 -36.52 -4.76
C LEU A 191 -64.97 -35.07 -5.13
N LYS A 192 -65.97 -34.19 -5.00
CA LYS A 192 -65.80 -32.75 -5.18
C LYS A 192 -64.81 -32.13 -4.19
N LYS A 193 -64.81 -32.57 -2.93
CA LYS A 193 -63.82 -32.12 -1.93
C LYS A 193 -62.42 -32.62 -2.25
N ILE A 194 -62.28 -33.87 -2.69
CA ILE A 194 -60.99 -34.46 -3.13
C ILE A 194 -60.44 -33.66 -4.32
N HIS A 195 -61.27 -33.43 -5.34
CA HIS A 195 -60.90 -32.67 -6.52
C HIS A 195 -60.46 -31.25 -6.16
N GLN A 196 -61.25 -30.53 -5.35
CA GLN A 196 -60.91 -29.16 -4.92
C GLN A 196 -59.60 -29.11 -4.13
N SER A 197 -59.36 -30.07 -3.24
CA SER A 197 -58.11 -30.15 -2.46
C SER A 197 -56.91 -30.44 -3.36
N GLY A 198 -57.06 -31.34 -4.33
CA GLY A 198 -56.03 -31.65 -5.32
C GLY A 198 -55.68 -30.46 -6.21
N ALA A 199 -56.70 -29.73 -6.68
CA ALA A 199 -56.52 -28.54 -7.51
C ALA A 199 -55.82 -27.43 -6.72
N HIS A 200 -56.17 -27.26 -5.44
CA HIS A 200 -55.53 -26.30 -4.57
C HIS A 200 -54.05 -26.64 -4.30
N LEU A 201 -53.73 -27.92 -4.06
CA LEU A 201 -52.33 -28.35 -3.88
C LEU A 201 -51.50 -28.13 -5.14
N LEU A 202 -52.06 -28.42 -6.32
CA LEU A 202 -51.37 -28.19 -7.59
C LEU A 202 -51.09 -26.70 -7.83
N ALA A 203 -52.03 -25.81 -7.47
CA ALA A 203 -51.82 -24.37 -7.52
C ALA A 203 -50.68 -23.92 -6.61
N LEU A 204 -50.66 -24.36 -5.34
CA LEU A 204 -49.58 -24.04 -4.40
C LEU A 204 -48.20 -24.52 -4.89
N ILE A 205 -48.14 -25.71 -5.50
CA ILE A 205 -46.90 -26.23 -6.09
C ILE A 205 -46.43 -25.31 -7.22
N ASN A 206 -47.33 -24.90 -8.13
CA ASN A 206 -46.99 -23.98 -9.22
C ASN A 206 -46.51 -22.62 -8.69
N ASP A 207 -47.17 -22.04 -7.68
CA ASP A 207 -46.78 -20.76 -7.10
C ASP A 207 -45.34 -20.80 -6.52
N VAL A 208 -45.00 -21.87 -5.80
CA VAL A 208 -43.64 -22.07 -5.25
C VAL A 208 -42.59 -22.18 -6.36
N LEU A 209 -42.96 -22.78 -7.49
CA LEU A 209 -42.04 -22.96 -8.62
C LEU A 209 -41.82 -21.68 -9.40
N ASP A 210 -42.88 -20.91 -9.61
CA ASP A 210 -42.77 -19.64 -10.30
C ASP A 210 -41.95 -18.66 -9.46
N LEU A 211 -42.10 -18.66 -8.13
CA LEU A 211 -41.20 -17.95 -7.23
C LEU A 211 -39.74 -18.41 -7.39
N ALA A 212 -39.48 -19.72 -7.46
CA ALA A 212 -38.13 -20.26 -7.64
C ALA A 212 -37.50 -19.91 -9.01
N LYS A 213 -38.32 -19.78 -10.07
CA LYS A 213 -37.86 -19.31 -11.39
C LYS A 213 -37.52 -17.82 -11.36
N ILE A 214 -38.30 -17.00 -10.63
CA ILE A 214 -38.02 -15.58 -10.43
C ILE A 214 -36.69 -15.40 -9.67
N GLU A 215 -36.52 -16.11 -8.53
CA GLU A 215 -35.29 -16.04 -7.72
C GLU A 215 -34.02 -16.46 -8.47
N SER A 216 -34.15 -17.35 -9.45
CA SER A 216 -33.04 -17.82 -10.28
C SER A 216 -32.89 -17.06 -11.62
N GLY A 217 -33.71 -16.03 -11.86
CA GLY A 217 -33.69 -15.24 -13.10
C GLY A 217 -34.09 -16.01 -14.36
N LYS A 218 -34.78 -17.16 -14.20
CA LYS A 218 -35.22 -18.05 -15.29
C LYS A 218 -36.66 -17.82 -15.73
N MET A 219 -37.36 -16.85 -15.15
CA MET A 219 -38.69 -16.46 -15.61
C MET A 219 -38.55 -15.63 -16.89
N GLU A 220 -38.96 -16.19 -18.02
CA GLU A 220 -39.02 -15.49 -19.29
C GLU A 220 -40.36 -14.77 -19.41
N ALA A 221 -40.32 -13.45 -19.63
CA ALA A 221 -41.50 -12.67 -19.96
C ALA A 221 -41.62 -12.56 -21.49
N LEU A 222 -42.74 -13.01 -22.04
CA LEU A 222 -43.08 -12.80 -23.45
C LEU A 222 -43.81 -11.45 -23.56
N ALA A 223 -43.17 -10.50 -24.23
CA ALA A 223 -43.79 -9.23 -24.57
C ALA A 223 -44.47 -9.37 -25.94
N GLU A 224 -45.79 -9.35 -25.95
CA GLU A 224 -46.62 -9.43 -27.17
C GLU A 224 -47.63 -8.28 -27.17
N ASP A 225 -47.99 -7.80 -28.37
CA ASP A 225 -49.03 -6.79 -28.54
C ASP A 225 -50.40 -7.46 -28.37
N PHE A 226 -51.24 -6.92 -27.46
CA PHE A 226 -52.59 -7.42 -27.22
C PHE A 226 -53.60 -6.27 -27.13
N GLU A 227 -54.86 -6.57 -27.42
CA GLU A 227 -55.96 -5.62 -27.33
C GLU A 227 -56.50 -5.57 -25.89
N VAL A 228 -56.37 -4.40 -25.25
CA VAL A 228 -56.75 -4.20 -23.85
C VAL A 228 -58.26 -4.40 -23.64
N GLU A 229 -59.09 -4.00 -24.61
CA GLU A 229 -60.55 -4.17 -24.55
C GLU A 229 -60.92 -5.65 -24.47
N THR A 230 -60.35 -6.47 -25.35
CA THR A 230 -60.55 -7.93 -25.35
C THR A 230 -60.08 -8.58 -24.05
N LEU A 231 -58.91 -8.18 -23.53
CA LEU A 231 -58.40 -8.72 -22.26
C LEU A 231 -59.33 -8.39 -21.09
N ILE A 232 -59.83 -7.15 -21.02
CA ILE A 232 -60.74 -6.71 -19.95
C ILE A 232 -62.06 -7.49 -20.03
N ASP A 233 -62.59 -7.73 -21.22
CA ASP A 233 -63.81 -8.51 -21.42
C ASP A 233 -63.64 -9.98 -21.01
N GLU A 234 -62.53 -10.61 -21.39
CA GLU A 234 -62.19 -11.99 -21.01
C GLU A 234 -62.03 -12.14 -19.49
N VAL A 235 -61.33 -11.20 -18.84
CA VAL A 235 -61.16 -11.17 -17.38
C VAL A 235 -62.52 -10.96 -16.70
N SER A 236 -63.34 -10.05 -17.20
CA SER A 236 -64.67 -9.76 -16.64
C SER A 236 -65.61 -10.96 -16.74
N ALA A 237 -65.61 -11.65 -17.88
CA ALA A 237 -66.39 -12.86 -18.10
C ALA A 237 -65.95 -14.00 -17.15
N THR A 238 -64.65 -14.10 -16.87
CA THR A 238 -64.10 -15.11 -15.94
C THR A 238 -64.38 -14.76 -14.48
N ALA A 239 -64.40 -13.48 -14.12
CA ALA A 239 -64.64 -13.02 -12.74
C ALA A 239 -66.12 -13.00 -12.34
N GLN A 240 -67.04 -12.73 -13.28
CA GLN A 240 -68.49 -12.62 -13.03
C GLN A 240 -69.10 -13.81 -12.25
N PRO A 241 -68.81 -15.08 -12.57
CA PRO A 241 -69.33 -16.23 -11.82
C PRO A 241 -68.85 -16.26 -10.37
N LEU A 242 -67.59 -15.89 -10.13
CA LEU A 242 -66.99 -15.84 -8.80
C LEU A 242 -67.54 -14.68 -7.98
N MET A 243 -67.87 -13.57 -8.63
CA MET A 243 -68.51 -12.42 -7.99
C MET A 243 -69.94 -12.71 -7.59
N GLY A 244 -70.72 -13.36 -8.46
CA GLY A 244 -72.07 -13.82 -8.14
C GLY A 244 -72.08 -14.81 -6.98
N LYS A 245 -71.08 -15.71 -6.92
CA LYS A 245 -70.92 -16.67 -5.81
C LYS A 245 -70.55 -16.01 -4.48
N ASN A 246 -69.83 -14.89 -4.50
CA ASN A 246 -69.35 -14.17 -3.31
C ASN A 246 -70.13 -12.88 -3.01
N GLU A 247 -71.26 -12.64 -3.69
CA GLU A 247 -72.09 -11.42 -3.58
C GLU A 247 -71.33 -10.09 -3.81
N ASN A 248 -70.25 -10.13 -4.60
CA ASN A 248 -69.46 -8.94 -4.93
C ASN A 248 -70.02 -8.22 -6.16
N GLN A 249 -70.00 -6.88 -6.18
CA GLN A 249 -70.43 -6.05 -7.31
C GLN A 249 -69.23 -5.34 -7.96
N LEU A 250 -69.17 -5.37 -9.30
CA LEU A 250 -68.15 -4.65 -10.08
C LEU A 250 -68.68 -3.22 -10.24
N ARG A 251 -67.94 -2.22 -9.76
CA ARG A 251 -68.26 -0.80 -9.93
C ARG A 251 -67.41 -0.18 -11.01
#